data_AF-A0A2A5FWZ3-F1
#
_entry.id   AF-A0A2A5FWZ3-F1
#
_cell.length_a   1.000
_cell.length_b   1.000
_cell.length_c   1.000
_cell.angle_alpha   90.00
_cell.angle_beta   90.00
_cell.angle_gamma   90.00
#
_symmetry.space_group_name_H-M   'P 1'
#
loop_
_entity.id
_entity.type
_entity.pdbx_description
1 polymer ?
#
loop_
_entity_poly.entity_id
_entity_poly.type
_entity_poly.pdbx_seq_one_letter_code
_entity_poly.pdbx_strand_id
1 'polypeptide(L)'
;MHINQDNAQSKWAQKSDTNETPFIRVIPTERFFATRDLYSFETPFIRVIPTEHFFATRDLYSFKPPFISVIPTERQLATRGLPISTKKPIVGVSQCLLGDAVRYDGKSKANRIVLGKLSTIFELTPVCPEVEAGLSIPRPPVQLTGSIDNPKLTGRDNPAIDVSHTMNKYCLTKPAELNHLSGFIFTSRSPSCGLNSTPVFLNGSCITETGRGVFAAALCKHYPELPVIEDCELKNQALLDDFILSILTQRLWAKSS
;
A
#
# COMPACT_ATOMS: atom_id res chain seq x y z
N MET A 1 -8.81 30.91 17.66
CA MET A 1 -8.11 31.64 16.56
C MET A 1 -7.86 30.60 15.47
N HIS A 2 -8.67 30.62 14.42
CA HIS A 2 -8.57 29.67 13.30
C HIS A 2 -7.26 29.91 12.54
N ILE A 3 -6.45 28.86 12.39
CA ILE A 3 -5.33 28.86 11.45
C ILE A 3 -5.70 27.94 10.29
N ASN A 4 -5.70 28.58 9.13
CA ASN A 4 -6.16 28.12 7.83
C ASN A 4 -5.26 26.99 7.29
N GLN A 5 -5.83 25.86 6.85
CA GLN A 5 -5.10 24.67 6.39
C GLN A 5 -4.52 24.80 4.96
N ASP A 6 -4.83 25.88 4.24
CA ASP A 6 -4.60 25.95 2.79
C ASP A 6 -3.24 26.51 2.33
N ASN A 7 -2.27 26.73 3.22
CA ASN A 7 -0.97 27.32 2.81
C ASN A 7 0.27 26.43 3.00
N ALA A 8 0.11 25.17 3.40
CA ALA A 8 1.25 24.27 3.64
C ALA A 8 1.76 23.54 2.39
N GLN A 9 0.97 23.47 1.30
CA GLN A 9 1.32 22.67 0.11
C GLN A 9 2.19 23.40 -0.93
N SER A 10 2.27 24.74 -0.95
CA SER A 10 2.76 25.48 -2.13
C SER A 10 4.16 26.11 -2.01
N LYS A 11 4.92 25.90 -0.92
CA LYS A 11 6.27 26.52 -0.76
C LYS A 11 7.48 25.58 -0.73
N TRP A 12 7.30 24.28 -0.93
CA TRP A 12 8.39 23.31 -0.78
C TRP A 12 9.22 23.08 -2.06
N ALA A 13 8.91 23.81 -3.13
CA ALA A 13 9.57 23.67 -4.42
C ALA A 13 10.17 25.00 -4.90
N GLN A 14 11.09 25.62 -4.15
CA GLN A 14 12.07 26.52 -4.76
C GLN A 14 13.31 26.74 -3.88
N LYS A 15 14.41 26.14 -4.35
CA LYS A 15 15.84 26.48 -4.22
C LYS A 15 16.37 27.07 -2.89
N SER A 16 17.36 26.37 -2.34
CA SER A 16 18.63 27.00 -1.95
C SER A 16 19.80 26.14 -2.43
N ASP A 17 20.56 26.68 -3.37
CA ASP A 17 21.82 26.17 -3.90
C ASP A 17 22.88 26.16 -2.79
N THR A 18 22.99 25.07 -2.03
CA THR A 18 24.21 24.70 -1.28
C THR A 18 24.22 23.20 -1.04
N ASN A 19 25.33 22.55 -1.37
CA ASN A 19 25.63 21.15 -1.09
C ASN A 19 25.26 20.73 0.35
N GLU A 20 24.77 19.50 0.48
CA GLU A 20 24.74 18.67 1.71
C GLU A 20 23.68 18.94 2.79
N THR A 21 22.40 18.79 2.45
CA THR A 21 21.40 18.34 3.44
C THR A 21 20.61 17.14 2.90
N PRO A 22 20.81 15.93 3.45
CA PRO A 22 20.03 14.79 3.02
C PRO A 22 18.58 14.93 3.50
N PHE A 23 17.64 14.79 2.56
CA PHE A 23 16.21 14.89 2.82
C PHE A 23 15.74 13.82 3.80
N ILE A 24 15.37 14.23 5.01
CA ILE A 24 14.58 13.43 5.94
C ILE A 24 13.19 13.27 5.30
N ARG A 25 12.92 12.09 4.72
CA ARG A 25 11.59 11.79 4.22
C ARG A 25 10.69 11.38 5.37
N VAL A 26 9.77 12.27 5.71
CA VAL A 26 8.75 12.10 6.74
C VAL A 26 7.53 11.48 6.10
N ILE A 27 7.04 10.35 6.64
CA ILE A 27 5.69 9.85 6.35
C ILE A 27 4.78 10.37 7.47
N PRO A 28 3.97 11.42 7.23
CA PRO A 28 3.03 11.89 8.22
C PRO A 28 1.84 10.93 8.28
N THR A 29 1.59 10.37 9.45
CA THR A 29 0.25 9.86 9.81
C THR A 29 -0.29 10.73 10.94
N GLU A 30 -1.58 10.62 11.27
CA GLU A 30 -2.14 11.35 12.42
C GLU A 30 -1.43 11.00 13.75
N ARG A 31 -0.70 9.88 13.80
CA ARG A 31 -0.09 9.32 15.02
C ARG A 31 1.45 9.32 15.05
N PHE A 32 2.14 9.37 13.91
CA PHE A 32 3.61 9.29 13.89
C PHE A 32 4.28 9.89 12.63
N PHE A 33 5.58 10.16 12.79
CA PHE A 33 6.56 10.54 11.76
C PHE A 33 7.61 9.43 11.64
N ALA A 34 7.84 8.87 10.45
CA ALA A 34 8.97 7.99 10.19
C ALA A 34 10.04 8.70 9.37
N THR A 35 11.32 8.60 9.72
CA THR A 35 12.44 9.17 8.97
C THR A 35 13.49 8.12 8.63
N ARG A 36 14.06 8.20 7.43
CA ARG A 36 15.22 7.42 7.01
C ARG A 36 16.48 8.23 7.24
N ASP A 37 17.42 7.70 8.01
CA ASP A 37 18.73 8.32 8.18
C ASP A 37 19.60 8.04 6.94
N LEU A 38 20.12 9.09 6.30
CA LEU A 38 20.92 9.02 5.08
C LEU A 38 22.44 9.11 5.36
N TYR A 39 22.86 9.28 6.62
CA TYR A 39 24.29 9.34 6.99
C TYR A 39 24.91 7.97 7.34
N SER A 40 24.13 6.89 7.36
CA SER A 40 24.66 5.55 7.59
C SER A 40 25.05 4.90 6.27
N PHE A 41 26.33 5.05 5.92
CA PHE A 41 26.94 4.42 4.74
C PHE A 41 26.94 2.89 4.79
N GLU A 42 26.60 2.27 5.93
CA GLU A 42 26.65 0.81 6.09
C GLU A 42 25.29 0.15 6.38
N THR A 43 24.31 0.84 6.97
CA THR A 43 22.95 0.27 7.22
C THR A 43 21.85 1.34 7.43
N PRO A 44 20.77 1.39 6.64
CA PRO A 44 19.66 2.30 6.91
C PRO A 44 18.90 1.85 8.17
N PHE A 45 18.68 2.76 9.11
CA PHE A 45 17.73 2.57 10.21
C PHE A 45 16.58 3.58 10.10
N ILE A 46 15.43 3.21 10.65
CA ILE A 46 14.19 3.99 10.55
C ILE A 46 13.95 4.60 11.91
N ARG A 47 13.80 5.93 12.01
CA ARG A 47 13.36 6.57 13.25
C ARG A 47 11.85 6.73 13.19
N VAL A 48 11.13 6.28 14.21
CA VAL A 48 9.70 6.54 14.35
C VAL A 48 9.49 7.45 15.55
N ILE A 49 8.89 8.61 15.32
CA ILE A 49 8.67 9.66 16.31
C ILE A 49 7.15 9.87 16.43
N PRO A 50 6.56 9.76 17.64
CA PRO A 50 5.15 10.09 17.85
C PRO A 50 4.86 11.54 17.48
N THR A 51 3.67 11.84 16.95
CA THR A 51 3.30 13.18 16.48
C THR A 51 3.45 14.25 17.58
N GLU A 52 3.09 13.93 18.82
CA GLU A 52 3.20 14.86 19.95
C GLU A 52 4.65 15.15 20.38
N HIS A 53 5.59 14.28 20.00
CA HIS A 53 7.02 14.44 20.31
C HIS A 53 7.80 15.13 19.17
N PHE A 54 7.23 15.25 17.97
CA PHE A 54 7.91 15.84 16.80
C PHE A 54 8.18 17.35 16.98
N PHE A 55 7.23 18.09 17.56
CA PHE A 55 7.39 19.53 17.80
C PHE A 55 8.54 19.85 18.78
N ALA A 56 8.84 18.97 19.74
CA ALA A 56 9.95 19.15 20.69
C ALA A 56 11.33 18.95 20.06
N THR A 57 11.43 18.24 18.93
CA THR A 57 12.72 17.99 18.25
C THR A 57 13.18 19.12 17.33
N ARG A 58 12.30 20.10 17.06
CA ARG A 58 12.64 21.28 16.23
C ARG A 58 13.56 22.28 16.94
N ASP A 59 13.56 22.29 18.27
CA ASP A 59 14.29 23.28 19.09
C ASP A 59 15.54 22.73 19.80
N LEU A 60 15.87 21.44 19.65
CA LEU A 60 16.93 20.80 20.46
C LEU A 60 18.01 20.14 19.61
N TYR A 61 18.86 20.97 18.97
CA TYR A 61 20.19 20.56 18.51
C TYR A 61 21.22 20.50 19.66
N SER A 62 20.81 20.47 20.93
CA SER A 62 21.74 20.40 22.08
C SER A 62 21.25 19.57 23.27
N PHE A 63 20.19 18.77 23.13
CA PHE A 63 19.71 17.90 24.20
C PHE A 63 19.53 16.48 23.71
N LYS A 64 20.15 15.50 24.38
CA LYS A 64 19.86 14.08 24.19
C LYS A 64 18.36 13.86 24.45
N PRO A 65 17.55 13.50 23.45
CA PRO A 65 16.14 13.24 23.70
C PRO A 65 16.04 11.93 24.47
N PRO A 66 15.26 11.88 25.57
CA PRO A 66 14.88 10.62 26.16
C PRO A 66 13.86 9.98 25.20
N PHE A 67 14.12 8.75 24.77
CA PHE A 67 13.22 7.92 23.94
C PHE A 67 13.11 8.29 22.45
N ILE A 68 14.23 8.16 21.73
CA ILE A 68 14.19 7.91 20.29
C ILE A 68 14.05 6.40 20.06
N SER A 69 12.91 5.97 19.52
CA SER A 69 12.76 4.60 19.02
C SER A 69 13.42 4.49 17.64
N VAL A 70 14.72 4.22 17.65
CA VAL A 70 15.45 3.75 16.46
C VAL A 70 14.96 2.34 16.15
N ILE A 71 14.29 2.13 15.02
CA ILE A 71 14.02 0.78 14.50
C ILE A 71 15.36 0.24 13.98
N PRO A 72 15.99 -0.68 14.70
CA PRO A 72 17.21 -1.29 14.24
C PRO A 72 16.88 -2.28 13.11
N THR A 73 17.82 -2.52 12.21
CA THR A 73 17.73 -3.64 11.26
C THR A 73 17.57 -4.97 12.02
N GLU A 74 17.06 -6.04 11.39
CA GLU A 74 16.97 -7.38 12.02
C GLU A 74 18.29 -7.79 12.68
N ARG A 75 19.41 -7.44 12.05
CA ARG A 75 20.78 -7.69 12.53
C ARG A 75 21.12 -6.94 13.82
N GLN A 76 20.57 -5.73 14.02
CA GLN A 76 20.79 -4.91 15.22
C GLN A 76 19.76 -5.18 16.34
N LEU A 77 18.55 -5.61 15.98
CA LEU A 77 17.55 -6.04 16.95
C LEU A 77 18.00 -7.32 17.69
N ALA A 78 18.69 -8.24 16.97
CA ALA A 78 19.19 -9.49 17.55
C ALA A 78 20.28 -9.25 18.59
N THR A 79 21.14 -8.24 18.37
CA THR A 79 22.23 -7.86 19.28
C THR A 79 21.74 -7.18 20.56
N ARG A 80 20.49 -6.67 20.58
CA ARG A 80 19.93 -5.89 21.71
C ARG A 80 18.97 -6.67 22.61
N GLY A 81 18.76 -7.97 22.37
CA GLY A 81 17.93 -8.82 23.23
C GLY A 81 16.44 -8.44 23.26
N LEU A 82 15.98 -7.59 22.34
CA LEU A 82 14.56 -7.29 22.18
C LEU A 82 13.87 -8.50 21.54
N PRO A 83 12.68 -8.91 22.00
CA PRO A 83 11.96 -10.04 21.42
C PRO A 83 11.52 -9.71 19.99
N ILE A 84 12.37 -10.04 19.02
CA ILE A 84 11.98 -10.06 17.61
C ILE A 84 11.02 -11.25 17.48
N SER A 85 9.74 -10.96 17.31
CA SER A 85 8.86 -11.99 16.75
C SER A 85 9.44 -12.34 15.38
N THR A 86 9.92 -13.58 15.27
CA THR A 86 10.53 -14.17 14.07
C THR A 86 9.57 -14.29 12.89
N LYS A 87 8.26 -14.03 13.11
CA LYS A 87 7.24 -14.13 12.08
C LYS A 87 7.24 -12.86 11.23
N LYS A 88 7.29 -12.99 9.91
CA LYS A 88 7.18 -11.87 8.97
C LYS A 88 5.77 -11.26 9.02
N PRO A 89 5.60 -9.95 8.75
CA PRO A 89 4.28 -9.38 8.48
C PRO A 89 3.62 -10.09 7.29
N ILE A 90 2.30 -10.27 7.34
CA ILE A 90 1.55 -10.91 6.25
C ILE A 90 1.04 -9.82 5.30
N VAL A 91 1.34 -9.93 4.02
CA VAL A 91 0.91 -8.98 2.99
C VAL A 91 0.06 -9.71 1.96
N GLY A 92 -1.15 -9.21 1.73
CA GLY A 92 -2.02 -9.69 0.67
C GLY A 92 -1.47 -9.25 -0.68
N VAL A 93 -1.50 -10.12 -1.69
CA VAL A 93 -1.00 -9.81 -3.02
C VAL A 93 -1.99 -10.29 -4.05
N SER A 94 -2.33 -9.44 -5.03
CA SER A 94 -3.07 -9.89 -6.20
C SER A 94 -2.36 -11.09 -6.83
N GLN A 95 -3.02 -12.25 -6.82
CA GLN A 95 -2.38 -13.55 -7.02
C GLN A 95 -1.63 -13.68 -8.36
N CYS A 96 -2.08 -13.00 -9.41
CA CYS A 96 -1.38 -13.01 -10.71
C CYS A 96 0.04 -12.41 -10.65
N LEU A 97 0.34 -11.54 -9.67
CA LEU A 97 1.68 -10.99 -9.43
C LEU A 97 2.67 -12.01 -8.87
N LEU A 98 2.16 -13.10 -8.28
CA LEU A 98 2.95 -14.21 -7.76
C LEU A 98 3.31 -15.24 -8.84
N GLY A 99 2.87 -15.03 -10.07
CA GLY A 99 3.18 -15.92 -11.20
C GLY A 99 2.09 -16.95 -11.52
N ASP A 100 1.01 -16.98 -10.75
CA ASP A 100 -0.13 -17.86 -11.05
C ASP A 100 -0.91 -17.39 -12.28
N ALA A 101 -1.39 -18.35 -13.05
CA ALA A 101 -2.10 -18.16 -14.32
C ALA A 101 -3.61 -17.83 -14.12
N VAL A 102 -3.92 -16.90 -13.21
CA VAL A 102 -5.31 -16.62 -12.76
C VAL A 102 -6.00 -15.46 -13.47
N ARG A 103 -5.31 -14.78 -14.39
CA ARG A 103 -5.93 -13.70 -15.18
C ARG A 103 -7.05 -14.23 -16.07
N TYR A 104 -7.88 -13.31 -16.57
CA TYR A 104 -9.00 -13.65 -17.46
C TYR A 104 -8.56 -14.44 -18.71
N ASP A 105 -7.35 -14.16 -19.21
CA ASP A 105 -6.72 -14.79 -20.37
C ASP A 105 -5.93 -16.07 -20.02
N GLY A 106 -6.01 -16.55 -18.77
CA GLY A 106 -5.25 -17.72 -18.30
C GLY A 106 -3.74 -17.50 -18.26
N LYS A 107 -3.29 -16.24 -18.18
CA LYS A 107 -1.86 -15.88 -18.09
C LYS A 107 -1.51 -15.39 -16.70
N SER A 108 -0.21 -15.36 -16.41
CA SER A 108 0.33 -14.74 -15.19
C SER A 108 0.74 -13.28 -15.44
N LYS A 109 0.97 -12.55 -14.35
CA LYS A 109 1.56 -11.19 -14.35
C LYS A 109 2.72 -11.13 -13.34
N ALA A 110 3.56 -12.17 -13.33
CA ALA A 110 4.64 -12.32 -12.37
C ALA A 110 5.46 -11.03 -12.21
N ASN A 111 5.56 -10.52 -10.97
CA ASN A 111 6.30 -9.30 -10.69
C ASN A 111 7.60 -9.62 -9.94
N ARG A 112 8.73 -9.26 -10.54
CA ARG A 112 10.08 -9.56 -9.99
C ARG A 112 10.34 -8.90 -8.64
N ILE A 113 9.79 -7.71 -8.37
CA ILE A 113 9.97 -7.02 -7.08
C ILE A 113 9.20 -7.75 -6.00
N VAL A 114 7.98 -8.18 -6.30
CA VAL A 114 7.14 -8.97 -5.39
C VAL A 114 7.80 -10.31 -5.06
N LEU A 115 8.15 -11.08 -6.10
CA LEU A 115 8.74 -12.41 -5.96
C LEU A 115 10.15 -12.40 -5.38
N GLY A 116 10.92 -11.35 -5.66
CA GLY A 116 12.29 -11.18 -5.19
C GLY A 116 12.38 -10.44 -3.87
N LYS A 117 12.27 -9.11 -3.89
CA LYS A 117 12.52 -8.25 -2.71
C LYS A 117 11.45 -8.40 -1.63
N LEU A 118 10.17 -8.42 -2.00
CA LEU A 118 9.09 -8.36 -1.00
C LEU A 118 8.85 -9.71 -0.31
N SER A 119 9.07 -10.83 -1.00
CA SER A 119 8.98 -12.18 -0.40
C SER A 119 10.07 -12.44 0.66
N THR A 120 11.22 -11.75 0.59
CA THR A 120 12.24 -11.84 1.65
C THR A 120 11.84 -11.06 2.90
N ILE A 121 11.01 -10.03 2.78
CA ILE A 121 10.60 -9.14 3.88
C ILE A 121 9.26 -9.58 4.49
N PHE A 122 8.33 -10.07 3.68
CA PHE A 122 6.95 -10.37 4.07
C PHE A 122 6.57 -11.82 3.80
N GLU A 123 5.57 -12.31 4.53
CA GLU A 123 4.81 -13.51 4.18
C GLU A 123 3.72 -13.09 3.18
N LEU A 124 3.72 -13.63 1.97
CA LEU A 124 2.82 -13.20 0.90
C LEU A 124 1.60 -14.12 0.82
N THR A 125 0.41 -13.56 1.00
CA THR A 125 -0.87 -14.28 0.87
C THR A 125 -1.52 -13.98 -0.48
N PRO A 126 -1.71 -14.97 -1.37
CA PRO A 126 -2.36 -14.75 -2.65
C PRO A 126 -3.84 -14.41 -2.46
N VAL A 127 -4.32 -13.43 -3.21
CA VAL A 127 -5.75 -13.10 -3.31
C VAL A 127 -6.13 -12.86 -4.76
N CYS A 128 -7.13 -13.59 -5.28
CA CYS A 128 -7.71 -13.36 -6.59
C CYS A 128 -9.22 -13.15 -6.46
N PRO A 129 -9.69 -11.90 -6.33
CA PRO A 129 -11.10 -11.61 -6.08
C PRO A 129 -12.05 -12.23 -7.11
N GLU A 130 -11.65 -12.28 -8.38
CA GLU A 130 -12.49 -12.82 -9.45
C GLU A 130 -12.63 -14.35 -9.33
N VAL A 131 -11.53 -15.06 -9.12
CA VAL A 131 -11.53 -16.52 -9.01
C VAL A 131 -12.17 -16.97 -7.71
N GLU A 132 -11.86 -16.31 -6.60
CA GLU A 132 -12.45 -16.61 -5.30
C GLU A 132 -13.95 -16.28 -5.25
N ALA A 133 -14.42 -15.32 -6.07
CA ALA A 133 -15.85 -15.07 -6.28
C ALA A 133 -16.53 -16.10 -7.20
N GLY A 134 -15.77 -17.05 -7.77
CA GLY A 134 -16.27 -18.17 -8.57
C GLY A 134 -16.18 -17.99 -10.09
N LEU A 135 -15.46 -16.98 -10.59
CA LEU A 135 -15.27 -16.82 -12.03
C LEU A 135 -14.21 -17.80 -12.55
N SER A 136 -14.41 -18.32 -13.76
CA SER A 136 -13.53 -19.33 -14.37
C SER A 136 -12.18 -18.77 -14.82
N ILE A 137 -11.26 -19.69 -15.16
CA ILE A 137 -10.02 -19.41 -15.88
C ILE A 137 -9.97 -20.34 -17.10
N PRO A 138 -9.90 -19.83 -18.34
CA PRO A 138 -10.09 -18.43 -18.72
C PRO A 138 -11.55 -17.97 -18.51
N ARG A 139 -11.77 -16.66 -18.63
CA ARG A 139 -13.10 -16.02 -18.56
C ARG A 139 -13.16 -14.82 -19.51
N PRO A 140 -14.37 -14.41 -19.95
CA PRO A 140 -14.53 -13.17 -20.70
C PRO A 140 -14.00 -11.96 -19.92
N PRO A 141 -13.31 -11.01 -20.58
CA PRO A 141 -12.82 -9.81 -19.93
C PRO A 141 -14.01 -8.95 -19.48
N VAL A 142 -13.88 -8.39 -18.28
CA VAL A 142 -14.84 -7.45 -17.69
C VAL A 142 -14.19 -6.09 -17.47
N GLN A 143 -15.00 -5.06 -17.34
CA GLN A 143 -14.58 -3.67 -17.12
C GLN A 143 -15.57 -2.95 -16.19
N LEU A 144 -15.13 -1.83 -15.62
CA LEU A 144 -16.01 -0.97 -14.82
C LEU A 144 -16.91 -0.16 -15.74
N THR A 145 -18.22 -0.16 -15.49
CA THR A 145 -19.19 0.64 -16.25
C THR A 145 -20.18 1.40 -15.37
N GLY A 146 -20.71 2.50 -15.87
CA GLY A 146 -21.74 3.29 -15.18
C GLY A 146 -21.16 4.43 -14.33
N SER A 147 -21.65 4.57 -13.10
CA SER A 147 -21.21 5.63 -12.17
C SER A 147 -19.81 5.36 -11.65
N ILE A 148 -19.00 6.43 -11.49
CA ILE A 148 -17.66 6.34 -10.90
C ILE A 148 -17.74 5.91 -9.42
N ASP A 149 -18.74 6.40 -8.68
CA ASP A 149 -18.88 6.13 -7.25
C ASP A 149 -19.38 4.72 -6.95
N ASN A 150 -20.11 4.12 -7.89
CA ASN A 150 -20.65 2.77 -7.75
C ASN A 150 -20.71 2.09 -9.13
N PRO A 151 -19.55 1.68 -9.68
CA PRO A 151 -19.48 1.08 -10.99
C PRO A 151 -20.00 -0.36 -10.97
N LYS A 152 -20.56 -0.79 -12.09
CA LYS A 152 -20.86 -2.19 -12.38
C LYS A 152 -19.61 -2.88 -12.95
N LEU A 153 -19.50 -4.20 -12.79
CA LEU A 153 -18.58 -5.03 -13.56
C LEU A 153 -19.33 -5.74 -14.68
N THR A 154 -19.19 -5.24 -15.89
CA THR A 154 -19.82 -5.81 -17.08
C THR A 154 -18.78 -6.32 -18.06
N GLY A 155 -19.14 -7.24 -18.95
CA GLY A 155 -18.27 -7.73 -20.01
C GLY A 155 -17.81 -6.58 -20.91
N ARG A 156 -16.51 -6.55 -21.20
CA ARG A 156 -15.92 -5.59 -22.14
C ARG A 156 -16.40 -5.85 -23.57
N ASP A 157 -16.39 -7.12 -23.96
CA ASP A 157 -16.68 -7.55 -25.33
C ASP A 157 -18.11 -8.08 -25.49
N ASN A 158 -18.78 -8.39 -24.36
CA ASN A 158 -20.17 -8.85 -24.35
C ASN A 158 -20.95 -8.19 -23.18
N PRO A 159 -21.81 -7.19 -23.47
CA PRO A 159 -22.59 -6.50 -22.45
C PRO A 159 -23.60 -7.37 -21.69
N ALA A 160 -23.96 -8.56 -22.21
CA ALA A 160 -24.85 -9.48 -21.51
C ALA A 160 -24.19 -10.13 -20.28
N ILE A 161 -22.86 -10.04 -20.17
CA ILE A 161 -22.11 -10.49 -19.00
C ILE A 161 -22.17 -9.38 -17.96
N ASP A 162 -22.82 -9.64 -16.83
CA ASP A 162 -22.79 -8.78 -15.64
C ASP A 162 -22.41 -9.64 -14.43
N VAL A 163 -21.21 -9.38 -13.88
CA VAL A 163 -20.69 -10.09 -12.70
C VAL A 163 -20.75 -9.23 -11.45
N SER A 164 -21.44 -8.07 -11.51
CA SER A 164 -21.50 -7.11 -10.40
C SER A 164 -22.06 -7.75 -9.13
N HIS A 165 -23.16 -8.51 -9.24
CA HIS A 165 -23.75 -9.17 -8.08
C HIS A 165 -22.80 -10.17 -7.42
N THR A 166 -22.16 -11.03 -8.22
CA THR A 166 -21.19 -12.02 -7.74
C THR A 166 -20.01 -11.36 -7.03
N MET A 167 -19.45 -10.31 -7.65
CA MET A 167 -18.30 -9.59 -7.09
C MET A 167 -18.69 -8.77 -5.84
N ASN A 168 -19.87 -8.15 -5.83
CA ASN A 168 -20.36 -7.41 -4.67
C ASN A 168 -20.57 -8.33 -3.48
N LYS A 169 -21.16 -9.53 -3.69
CA LYS A 169 -21.32 -10.53 -2.63
C LYS A 169 -19.96 -10.93 -2.03
N TYR A 170 -18.97 -11.19 -2.87
CA TYR A 170 -17.61 -11.47 -2.43
C TYR A 170 -17.00 -10.30 -1.63
N CYS A 171 -17.16 -9.07 -2.11
CA CYS A 171 -16.62 -7.88 -1.47
C CYS A 171 -17.30 -7.54 -0.13
N LEU A 172 -18.51 -8.03 0.13
CA LEU A 172 -19.20 -7.84 1.41
C LEU A 172 -18.59 -8.70 2.53
N THR A 173 -18.08 -9.89 2.22
CA THR A 173 -17.60 -10.84 3.24
C THR A 173 -16.08 -10.90 3.30
N LYS A 174 -15.40 -10.90 2.15
CA LYS A 174 -13.97 -11.18 2.09
C LYS A 174 -13.10 -10.23 2.92
N PRO A 175 -13.30 -8.90 2.92
CA PRO A 175 -12.43 -8.00 3.69
C PRO A 175 -12.36 -8.36 5.18
N ALA A 176 -13.45 -8.81 5.79
CA ALA A 176 -13.46 -9.20 7.21
C ALA A 176 -12.57 -10.42 7.50
N GLU A 177 -12.40 -11.32 6.53
CA GLU A 177 -11.51 -12.50 6.62
C GLU A 177 -10.02 -12.12 6.54
N LEU A 178 -9.72 -10.93 6.02
CA LEU A 178 -8.37 -10.43 5.78
C LEU A 178 -7.82 -9.56 6.93
N ASN A 179 -8.40 -9.66 8.13
CA ASN A 179 -8.01 -8.88 9.32
C ASN A 179 -6.57 -9.11 9.81
N HIS A 180 -5.93 -10.18 9.33
CA HIS A 180 -4.56 -10.54 9.67
C HIS A 180 -3.52 -9.87 8.75
N LEU A 181 -3.97 -9.18 7.68
CA LEU A 181 -3.06 -8.52 6.75
C LEU A 181 -2.47 -7.25 7.37
N SER A 182 -1.18 -7.06 7.14
CA SER A 182 -0.43 -5.84 7.50
C SER A 182 -0.28 -4.88 6.31
N GLY A 183 -0.61 -5.31 5.10
CA GLY A 183 -0.64 -4.47 3.90
C GLY A 183 -1.18 -5.24 2.68
N PHE A 184 -1.40 -4.55 1.56
CA PHE A 184 -1.86 -5.18 0.31
C PHE A 184 -1.16 -4.63 -0.95
N ILE A 185 -0.82 -5.52 -1.89
CA ILE A 185 -0.25 -5.18 -3.20
C ILE A 185 -1.25 -5.51 -4.30
N PHE A 186 -1.76 -4.48 -4.96
CA PHE A 186 -2.78 -4.58 -5.99
C PHE A 186 -2.20 -4.68 -7.40
N THR A 187 -2.92 -5.37 -8.29
CA THR A 187 -2.64 -5.35 -9.73
C THR A 187 -3.32 -4.16 -10.41
N SER A 188 -2.53 -3.29 -11.01
CA SER A 188 -2.97 -2.13 -11.78
C SER A 188 -3.91 -2.48 -12.93
N ARG A 189 -4.83 -1.55 -13.20
CA ARG A 189 -5.86 -1.57 -14.25
C ARG A 189 -6.87 -2.72 -14.16
N SER A 190 -6.86 -3.49 -13.08
CA SER A 190 -7.83 -4.59 -12.89
C SER A 190 -9.19 -4.03 -12.44
N PRO A 191 -10.32 -4.45 -13.04
CA PRO A 191 -11.66 -4.04 -12.62
C PRO A 191 -12.02 -4.48 -11.20
N SER A 192 -11.33 -5.49 -10.65
CA SER A 192 -11.49 -5.91 -9.26
C SER A 192 -10.41 -5.32 -8.36
N CYS A 193 -9.13 -5.39 -8.76
CA CYS A 193 -7.99 -5.09 -7.90
C CYS A 193 -7.35 -3.71 -8.10
N GLY A 194 -7.55 -3.00 -9.21
CA GLY A 194 -6.81 -1.76 -9.45
C GLY A 194 -7.15 -0.69 -8.40
N LEU A 195 -6.14 -0.06 -7.82
CA LEU A 195 -6.33 0.89 -6.71
C LEU A 195 -6.73 2.28 -7.21
N ASN A 196 -5.99 2.87 -8.15
CA ASN A 196 -6.26 4.20 -8.72
C ASN A 196 -5.93 4.23 -10.23
N SER A 197 -6.07 3.10 -10.91
CA SER A 197 -5.61 2.91 -12.29
C SER A 197 -6.62 2.18 -13.18
N THR A 198 -7.86 2.05 -12.73
CA THR A 198 -8.88 1.25 -13.41
C THR A 198 -9.78 2.12 -14.28
N PRO A 199 -9.83 1.89 -15.60
CA PRO A 199 -10.72 2.65 -16.46
C PRO A 199 -12.20 2.36 -16.16
N VAL A 200 -13.02 3.42 -16.17
CA VAL A 200 -14.48 3.35 -16.02
C VAL A 200 -15.14 3.86 -17.30
N PHE A 201 -16.12 3.14 -17.81
CA PHE A 201 -16.79 3.45 -19.07
C PHE A 201 -18.28 3.79 -18.88
N LEU A 202 -18.76 4.78 -19.63
CA LEU A 202 -20.17 5.12 -19.73
C LEU A 202 -20.56 5.22 -21.20
N ASN A 203 -21.59 4.48 -21.61
CA ASN A 203 -22.07 4.45 -23.00
C ASN A 203 -20.96 4.17 -24.03
N GLY A 204 -20.00 3.31 -23.67
CA GLY A 204 -18.86 2.94 -24.53
C GLY A 204 -17.67 3.90 -24.47
N SER A 205 -17.80 5.07 -23.84
CA SER A 205 -16.72 6.05 -23.69
C SER A 205 -16.04 5.90 -22.34
N CYS A 206 -14.70 5.95 -22.31
CA CYS A 206 -13.94 6.03 -21.06
C CYS A 206 -14.17 7.41 -20.43
N ILE A 207 -14.66 7.44 -19.19
CA ILE A 207 -14.92 8.67 -18.44
C ILE A 207 -13.84 8.98 -17.40
N THR A 208 -13.05 7.98 -17.01
CA THR A 208 -11.86 8.14 -16.17
C THR A 208 -10.94 6.93 -16.33
N GLU A 209 -9.62 7.16 -16.30
CA GLU A 209 -8.58 6.11 -16.30
C GLU A 209 -8.10 5.77 -14.87
N THR A 210 -8.55 6.51 -13.86
CA THR A 210 -8.03 6.44 -12.48
C THR A 210 -9.06 5.90 -11.48
N GLY A 211 -10.06 5.19 -11.97
CA GLY A 211 -11.05 4.53 -11.11
C GLY A 211 -10.44 3.44 -10.23
N ARG A 212 -11.23 2.99 -9.27
CA ARG A 212 -10.87 1.94 -8.31
C ARG A 212 -11.70 0.69 -8.55
N GLY A 213 -11.03 -0.45 -8.62
CA GLY A 213 -11.66 -1.75 -8.74
C GLY A 213 -12.52 -2.08 -7.51
N VAL A 214 -13.57 -2.88 -7.70
CA VAL A 214 -14.59 -3.12 -6.67
C VAL A 214 -14.04 -3.75 -5.39
N PHE A 215 -13.05 -4.66 -5.50
CA PHE A 215 -12.42 -5.27 -4.34
C PHE A 215 -11.45 -4.31 -3.64
N ALA A 216 -10.65 -3.56 -4.40
CA ALA A 216 -9.79 -2.52 -3.85
C ALA A 216 -10.59 -1.46 -3.07
N ALA A 217 -11.74 -1.04 -3.61
CA ALA A 217 -12.66 -0.12 -2.92
C ALA A 217 -13.19 -0.72 -1.61
N ALA A 218 -13.65 -1.97 -1.64
CA ALA A 218 -14.17 -2.65 -0.45
C ALA A 218 -13.08 -2.85 0.63
N LEU A 219 -11.88 -3.26 0.25
CA LEU A 219 -10.78 -3.48 1.20
C LEU A 219 -10.33 -2.16 1.85
N CYS A 220 -10.10 -1.10 1.07
CA CYS A 220 -9.72 0.21 1.61
C CYS A 220 -10.81 0.84 2.46
N LYS A 221 -12.09 0.60 2.15
CA LYS A 221 -13.19 1.04 3.00
C LYS A 221 -13.22 0.31 4.34
N HIS A 222 -12.92 -0.99 4.34
CA HIS A 222 -12.92 -1.81 5.54
C HIS A 222 -11.68 -1.56 6.42
N TYR A 223 -10.51 -1.32 5.81
CA TYR A 223 -9.27 -0.98 6.51
C TYR A 223 -8.66 0.33 5.96
N PRO A 224 -9.14 1.51 6.43
CA PRO A 224 -8.64 2.80 5.95
C PRO A 224 -7.16 3.06 6.22
N GLU A 225 -6.60 2.45 7.27
CA GLU A 225 -5.20 2.61 7.68
C GLU A 225 -4.26 1.52 7.11
N LEU A 226 -4.80 0.55 6.36
CA LEU A 226 -4.00 -0.52 5.77
C LEU A 226 -3.06 0.05 4.71
N PRO A 227 -1.72 -0.14 4.83
CA PRO A 227 -0.80 0.22 3.77
C PRO A 227 -1.10 -0.54 2.48
N VAL A 228 -1.28 0.18 1.38
CA VAL A 228 -1.60 -0.41 0.07
C VAL A 228 -0.75 0.22 -1.03
N ILE A 229 -0.46 -0.55 -2.08
CA ILE A 229 0.31 -0.08 -3.25
C ILE A 229 -0.10 -0.84 -4.51
N GLU A 230 0.03 -0.23 -5.69
CA GLU A 230 -0.14 -0.92 -6.97
C GLU A 230 1.19 -1.44 -7.54
N ASP A 231 1.11 -2.52 -8.33
CA ASP A 231 2.28 -3.12 -8.97
C ASP A 231 3.05 -2.18 -9.92
N CYS A 232 2.37 -1.19 -10.50
CA CYS A 232 2.99 -0.17 -11.34
C CYS A 232 3.84 0.83 -10.53
N GLU A 233 3.52 1.03 -9.25
CA GLU A 233 4.21 1.95 -8.33
C GLU A 233 5.46 1.33 -7.71
N LEU A 234 5.57 -0.01 -7.71
CA LEU A 234 6.71 -0.74 -7.12
C LEU A 234 8.08 -0.36 -7.71
N LYS A 235 8.12 0.17 -8.95
CA LYS A 235 9.36 0.65 -9.58
C LYS A 235 9.83 1.98 -9.01
N ASN A 236 8.93 2.75 -8.41
CA ASN A 236 9.28 3.98 -7.72
C ASN A 236 9.82 3.61 -6.33
N GLN A 237 11.14 3.73 -6.18
CA GLN A 237 11.83 3.36 -4.94
C GLN A 237 11.29 4.09 -3.71
N ALA A 238 10.83 5.34 -3.89
CA ALA A 238 10.26 6.16 -2.85
C ALA A 238 8.92 5.59 -2.36
N LEU A 239 8.01 5.23 -3.26
CA LEU A 239 6.71 4.64 -2.92
C LEU A 239 6.87 3.24 -2.32
N LEU A 240 7.79 2.44 -2.88
CA LEU A 240 8.11 1.11 -2.37
C LEU A 240 8.65 1.16 -0.94
N ASP A 241 9.57 2.08 -0.66
CA ASP A 241 10.11 2.25 0.69
C ASP A 241 9.02 2.73 1.64
N ASP A 242 8.19 3.70 1.28
CA ASP A 242 7.08 4.17 2.13
C ASP A 242 6.11 3.04 2.51
N PHE A 243 5.76 2.19 1.54
CA PHE A 243 4.92 1.02 1.76
C PHE A 243 5.55 0.05 2.77
N ILE A 244 6.83 -0.30 2.58
CA ILE A 244 7.54 -1.21 3.48
C ILE A 244 7.64 -0.62 4.89
N LEU A 245 8.01 0.66 4.99
CA LEU A 245 8.18 1.37 6.26
C LEU A 245 6.87 1.45 7.05
N SER A 246 5.76 1.72 6.37
CA SER A 246 4.43 1.82 7.01
C SER A 246 4.05 0.49 7.65
N ILE A 247 4.26 -0.63 6.95
CA ILE A 247 3.96 -1.99 7.46
C ILE A 247 4.81 -2.32 8.71
N LEU A 248 6.12 -2.11 8.61
CA LEU A 248 7.04 -2.44 9.70
C LEU A 248 6.79 -1.57 10.94
N THR A 249 6.45 -0.30 10.73
CA THR A 249 6.13 0.64 11.81
C THR A 249 4.86 0.21 12.53
N GLN A 250 3.74 -0.01 11.82
CA GLN A 250 2.48 -0.45 12.43
C GLN A 250 2.64 -1.72 13.27
N ARG A 251 3.43 -2.68 12.79
CA ARG A 251 3.71 -3.94 13.51
C ARG A 251 4.47 -3.73 14.83
N LEU A 252 5.40 -2.78 14.89
CA LEU A 252 6.15 -2.51 16.11
C LEU A 252 5.24 -1.91 17.18
N TRP A 253 4.39 -0.95 16.79
CA TRP A 253 3.42 -0.31 17.68
C TRP A 253 2.39 -1.27 18.27
N ALA A 254 1.87 -2.19 17.45
CA ALA A 254 0.91 -3.21 17.90
C ALA A 254 1.46 -4.16 18.98
N LYS A 255 2.79 -4.23 19.17
CA LYS A 255 3.43 -5.01 20.25
C LYS A 255 3.78 -4.19 21.49
N SER A 256 3.76 -2.87 21.37
CA SER A 256 4.11 -1.94 22.45
C SER A 256 2.91 -1.59 23.34
N SER A 257 1.69 -1.93 22.90
CA SER A 257 0.41 -1.65 23.57
C SER A 257 -0.11 -2.92 24.23
#